data_AF-A0A109HH78-F1
#
_entry.id   AF-A0A109HH78-F1
#
_cell.length_a   1.000
_cell.length_b   1.000
_cell.length_c   1.000
_cell.angle_alpha   90.00
_cell.angle_beta   90.00
_cell.angle_gamma   90.00
#
_symmetry.space_group_name_H-M   'P 1'
#
loop_
_entity.id
_entity.type
_entity.pdbx_description
1 polymer ?
#
loop_
_entity_poly.entity_id
_entity_poly.type
_entity_poly.pdbx_seq_one_letter_code
_entity_poly.pdbx_strand_id
1 'polypeptide(L)'
;MLSETFFKECVQHGVPIDLRVLQKLRSPLAIDIYVWMTYRYHAIKRPTPISWKQLKWQFGSNYSDDEQGLENFKFGFKGALRKAHEFYPGIHCLFDERKLVLMPARPSVLPRREG
;
A
#
# COMPACT_ATOMS: atom_id res chain seq x y z
N MET A 1 22.24 22.70 -1.06
CA MET A 1 22.60 21.62 -0.12
C MET A 1 21.32 20.93 0.31
N LEU A 2 21.08 19.73 -0.19
CA LEU A 2 19.99 18.84 0.24
C LEU A 2 20.63 17.80 1.15
N SER A 3 20.54 17.95 2.48
CA SER A 3 20.80 16.76 3.32
C SER A 3 20.15 16.85 4.69
N GLU A 4 20.36 17.87 5.51
CA GLU A 4 20.01 17.69 6.94
C GLU A 4 18.52 17.71 7.27
N THR A 5 17.73 18.60 6.68
CA THR A 5 16.28 18.67 6.97
C THR A 5 15.52 17.52 6.31
N PHE A 6 15.87 17.18 5.06
CA PHE A 6 15.28 16.04 4.35
C PHE A 6 15.71 14.71 4.99
N PHE A 7 16.96 14.58 5.45
CA PHE A 7 17.41 13.42 6.20
C PHE A 7 16.72 13.34 7.56
N LYS A 8 16.59 14.45 8.30
CA LYS A 8 15.82 14.48 9.56
C LYS A 8 14.36 14.14 9.37
N GLU A 9 13.69 14.61 8.33
CA GLU A 9 12.30 14.22 8.01
C GLU A 9 12.21 12.76 7.59
N CYS A 10 13.12 12.28 6.74
CA CYS A 10 13.22 10.86 6.37
C CYS A 10 13.59 9.96 7.56
N VAL A 11 14.25 10.47 8.61
CA VAL A 11 14.63 9.71 9.81
C VAL A 11 13.57 9.82 10.91
N GLN A 12 12.90 10.97 11.06
CA GLN A 12 11.82 11.19 12.05
C GLN A 12 10.46 10.66 11.57
N HIS A 13 10.20 10.62 10.26
CA HIS A 13 8.96 10.12 9.66
C HIS A 13 9.19 8.93 8.71
N GLY A 14 10.43 8.43 8.63
CA GLY A 14 10.79 7.28 7.81
C GLY A 14 10.03 6.06 8.26
N VAL A 15 9.07 5.64 7.45
CA VAL A 15 8.45 4.34 7.70
C VAL A 15 9.53 3.28 7.48
N PRO A 16 9.73 2.34 8.42
CA PRO A 16 10.77 1.32 8.28
C PRO A 16 10.46 0.41 7.09
N ILE A 17 11.09 0.69 5.95
CA ILE A 17 11.04 -0.17 4.77
C ILE A 17 12.14 -1.20 4.91
N ASP A 18 11.77 -2.48 5.07
CA ASP A 18 12.75 -3.56 5.08
C ASP A 18 13.35 -3.76 3.66
N LEU A 19 14.60 -3.31 3.48
CA LEU A 19 15.32 -3.43 2.20
C LEU A 19 15.54 -4.88 1.76
N ARG A 20 15.55 -5.84 2.69
CA ARG A 20 15.68 -7.27 2.37
C ARG A 20 14.43 -7.78 1.65
N VAL A 21 13.27 -7.18 1.94
CA VAL A 21 12.02 -7.46 1.23
C VAL A 21 12.08 -6.92 -0.18
N LEU A 22 12.57 -5.68 -0.36
CA LEU A 22 12.75 -5.08 -1.68
C LEU A 22 13.65 -5.94 -2.58
N GLN A 23 14.75 -6.48 -2.05
CA GLN A 23 15.65 -7.36 -2.80
C GLN A 23 15.01 -8.70 -3.21
N LYS A 24 14.01 -9.18 -2.44
CA LYS A 24 13.29 -10.42 -2.74
C LYS A 24 12.14 -10.22 -3.73
N LEU A 25 11.55 -9.03 -3.76
CA LEU A 25 10.50 -8.69 -4.70
C LEU A 25 11.10 -8.48 -6.09
N ARG A 26 10.70 -9.31 -7.05
CA ARG A 26 11.20 -9.26 -8.44
C ARG A 26 10.31 -8.47 -9.41
N SER A 27 9.19 -7.95 -8.93
CA SER A 27 8.24 -7.20 -9.73
C SER A 27 8.30 -5.73 -9.32
N PRO A 28 8.55 -4.79 -10.26
CA PRO A 28 8.51 -3.36 -9.98
C PRO A 28 7.19 -2.94 -9.32
N LEU A 29 6.06 -3.43 -9.85
CA LEU A 29 4.74 -3.19 -9.27
C LEU A 29 4.62 -3.70 -7.82
N ALA A 30 5.21 -4.85 -7.50
CA ALA A 30 5.18 -5.37 -6.13
C ALA A 30 6.04 -4.53 -5.17
N ILE A 31 7.18 -4.02 -5.65
CA ILE A 31 8.03 -3.08 -4.90
C ILE A 31 7.26 -1.79 -4.64
N ASP A 32 6.66 -1.20 -5.67
CA ASP A 32 5.90 0.06 -5.58
C ASP A 32 4.72 -0.07 -4.61
N ILE A 33 3.98 -1.18 -4.71
CA ILE A 33 2.88 -1.48 -3.78
C ILE A 33 3.41 -1.63 -2.35
N TYR A 34 4.48 -2.39 -2.13
CA TYR A 34 5.02 -2.60 -0.79
C TYR A 34 5.44 -1.28 -0.13
N VAL A 35 6.17 -0.43 -0.86
CA VAL A 35 6.59 0.89 -0.37
C VAL A 35 5.38 1.78 -0.10
N TRP A 36 4.42 1.85 -1.04
CA TRP A 36 3.20 2.63 -0.89
C TRP A 36 2.37 2.17 0.32
N MET A 37 2.21 0.86 0.50
CA MET A 37 1.47 0.33 1.65
C MET A 37 2.17 0.68 2.95
N THR A 38 3.47 0.45 3.03
CA THR A 38 4.28 0.77 4.21
C THR A 38 4.07 2.24 4.60
N TYR A 39 4.25 3.16 3.64
CA TYR A 39 4.01 4.59 3.87
C TYR A 39 2.58 4.89 4.32
N ARG A 40 1.58 4.35 3.60
CA ARG A 40 0.17 4.68 3.87
C ARG A 40 -0.30 4.12 5.21
N TYR A 41 0.13 2.92 5.60
CA TYR A 41 -0.24 2.32 6.89
C TYR A 41 0.26 3.13 8.08
N HIS A 42 1.41 3.79 7.95
CA HIS A 42 1.93 4.69 8.97
C HIS A 42 1.04 5.94 9.14
N ALA A 43 0.36 6.38 8.08
CA ALA A 43 -0.43 7.61 8.07
C ALA A 43 -1.94 7.38 8.33
N ILE A 44 -2.50 6.22 8.00
CA ILE A 44 -3.95 5.98 8.14
C ILE A 44 -4.35 5.86 9.62
N LYS A 45 -5.38 6.63 10.00
CA LYS A 45 -6.00 6.58 11.35
C LYS A 45 -7.41 5.97 11.32
N ARG A 46 -7.95 5.73 10.12
CA ARG A 46 -9.31 5.27 9.88
C ARG A 46 -9.37 4.40 8.62
N PRO A 47 -10.38 3.52 8.48
CA PRO A 47 -10.61 2.77 7.25
C PRO A 47 -10.61 3.70 6.03
N THR A 48 -9.73 3.42 5.07
CA THR A 48 -9.49 4.30 3.93
C THR A 48 -9.84 3.57 2.62
N PRO A 49 -11.03 3.81 2.04
CA PRO A 49 -11.43 3.23 0.77
C PRO A 49 -10.71 3.92 -0.40
N ILE A 50 -10.28 3.13 -1.38
CA ILE A 50 -9.56 3.56 -2.58
C ILE A 50 -10.14 2.77 -3.74
N SER A 51 -10.68 3.46 -4.74
CA SER A 51 -11.25 2.78 -5.91
C SER A 51 -10.16 2.11 -6.75
N TRP A 52 -10.53 1.06 -7.48
CA TRP A 52 -9.61 0.43 -8.44
C TRP A 52 -9.11 1.40 -9.52
N LYS A 53 -9.96 2.36 -9.92
CA LYS A 53 -9.56 3.42 -10.87
C LYS A 53 -8.45 4.31 -10.30
N GLN A 54 -8.55 4.71 -9.04
CA GLN A 54 -7.50 5.50 -8.37
C GLN A 54 -6.19 4.72 -8.22
N LEU A 55 -6.27 3.41 -7.94
CA LEU A 55 -5.10 2.54 -7.90
C LEU A 55 -4.47 2.39 -9.29
N LYS A 56 -5.29 2.16 -10.32
CA LYS A 56 -4.81 2.05 -11.70
C LYS A 56 -4.16 3.34 -12.17
N TRP A 57 -4.71 4.50 -11.81
CA TRP A 57 -4.09 5.78 -12.12
C TRP A 57 -2.70 5.94 -11.49
N GLN A 58 -2.47 5.37 -10.30
CA GLN A 58 -1.18 5.42 -9.60
C GLN A 58 -0.17 4.36 -10.10
N PHE A 59 -0.62 3.15 -10.43
CA PHE A 59 0.25 1.98 -10.62
C PHE A 59 0.09 1.29 -11.99
N GLY A 60 -0.95 1.66 -12.73
CA GLY A 60 -1.45 0.93 -13.88
C GLY A 60 -1.05 1.53 -15.22
N SER A 61 0.02 2.33 -15.30
CA SER A 61 0.46 3.00 -16.53
C SER A 61 0.73 2.03 -17.70
N ASN A 62 1.07 0.78 -17.41
CA ASN A 62 1.33 -0.26 -18.40
C ASN A 62 0.06 -1.04 -18.83
N TYR A 63 -1.12 -0.66 -18.35
CA TYR A 63 -2.39 -1.32 -18.68
C TYR A 63 -3.25 -0.41 -19.56
N SER A 64 -3.94 -0.99 -20.55
CA SER A 64 -4.86 -0.29 -21.45
C SER A 64 -5.93 0.50 -20.71
N ASP A 65 -6.38 1.63 -21.25
CA ASP A 65 -7.41 2.50 -20.65
C ASP A 65 -8.87 2.10 -20.94
N ASP A 66 -9.08 0.80 -21.11
CA ASP A 66 -10.39 0.18 -21.24
C ASP A 66 -10.76 -0.66 -20.00
N GLU A 67 -11.95 -1.27 -20.03
CA GLU A 67 -12.44 -2.14 -18.97
C GLU A 67 -11.56 -3.39 -18.80
N GLN A 68 -11.08 -3.97 -19.91
CA GLN A 68 -10.20 -5.14 -19.87
C GLN A 68 -8.86 -4.82 -19.19
N GLY A 69 -8.30 -3.64 -19.44
CA GLY A 69 -7.09 -3.16 -18.81
C GLY A 69 -7.28 -2.89 -17.32
N LEU A 70 -8.48 -2.46 -16.89
CA LEU A 70 -8.82 -2.37 -15.47
C LEU A 70 -8.88 -3.75 -14.81
N GLU A 71 -9.48 -4.75 -15.45
CA GLU A 71 -9.53 -6.12 -14.93
C GLU A 71 -8.14 -6.77 -14.86
N ASN A 72 -7.34 -6.61 -15.93
CA ASN A 72 -5.94 -7.06 -15.95
C ASN A 72 -5.12 -6.39 -14.84
N PHE A 73 -5.35 -5.10 -14.60
CA PHE A 73 -4.72 -4.37 -13.51
C PHE A 73 -5.14 -4.92 -12.15
N LYS A 74 -6.44 -5.12 -11.90
CA LYS A 74 -6.94 -5.71 -10.64
C LYS A 74 -6.30 -7.08 -10.38
N PHE A 75 -6.19 -7.92 -11.39
CA PHE A 75 -5.55 -9.23 -11.29
C PHE A 75 -4.06 -9.12 -10.92
N GLY A 76 -3.31 -8.30 -11.66
CA GLY A 76 -1.89 -8.07 -11.40
C GLY A 76 -1.62 -7.44 -10.03
N PHE A 77 -2.42 -6.44 -9.64
CA PHE A 77 -2.32 -5.78 -8.36
C PHE A 77 -2.59 -6.73 -7.20
N LYS A 78 -3.65 -7.56 -7.26
CA LYS A 78 -3.94 -8.59 -6.24
C LYS A 78 -2.80 -9.60 -6.13
N GLY A 79 -2.21 -10.01 -7.26
CA GLY A 79 -1.05 -10.91 -7.29
C GLY A 79 0.20 -10.30 -6.64
N ALA A 80 0.47 -9.02 -6.92
CA ALA A 80 1.59 -8.28 -6.34
C ALA A 80 1.38 -8.00 -4.84
N LEU A 81 0.15 -7.65 -4.45
CA LEU A 81 -0.25 -7.44 -3.05
C LEU A 81 -0.04 -8.70 -2.21
N ARG A 82 -0.40 -9.88 -2.74
CA ARG A 82 -0.15 -11.16 -2.05
C ARG A 82 1.34 -11.37 -1.77
N LYS A 83 2.21 -11.10 -2.75
CA LYS A 83 3.67 -11.19 -2.57
C LYS A 83 4.17 -10.20 -1.53
N ALA A 84 3.66 -8.97 -1.53
CA ALA A 84 4.01 -7.96 -0.52
C ALA A 84 3.55 -8.40 0.89
N HIS A 85 2.39 -9.03 1.01
CA HIS A 85 1.85 -9.50 2.29
C HIS A 85 2.70 -10.60 2.94
N GLU A 86 3.32 -11.50 2.16
CA GLU A 86 4.25 -12.52 2.67
C GLU A 86 5.39 -11.92 3.49
N PHE A 87 5.78 -10.68 3.20
CA PHE A 87 6.87 -9.98 3.87
C PHE A 87 6.39 -8.94 4.89
N TYR A 88 5.09 -8.62 4.91
CA TYR A 88 4.52 -7.69 5.87
C TYR A 88 3.14 -8.19 6.37
N PRO A 89 3.15 -9.14 7.32
CA PRO A 89 1.93 -9.78 7.83
C PRO A 89 0.95 -8.81 8.52
N GLY A 90 1.44 -7.65 8.96
CA GLY A 90 0.64 -6.61 9.61
C GLY A 90 -0.27 -5.82 8.66
N ILE A 91 -0.12 -6.01 7.35
CA ILE A 91 -1.04 -5.44 6.35
C ILE A 91 -2.43 -6.05 6.54
N HIS A 92 -3.43 -5.19 6.79
CA HIS A 92 -4.83 -5.57 6.88
C HIS A 92 -5.68 -4.74 5.89
N CYS A 93 -5.94 -5.31 4.72
CA CYS A 93 -6.77 -4.68 3.71
C CYS A 93 -7.92 -5.58 3.29
N LEU A 94 -9.06 -4.97 3.02
CA LEU A 94 -10.25 -5.62 2.45
C LEU A 94 -10.43 -5.12 1.02
N PHE A 95 -11.00 -5.92 0.13
CA PHE A 95 -11.33 -5.45 -1.21
C PHE A 95 -12.60 -6.12 -1.74
N ASP A 96 -13.29 -5.39 -2.62
CA ASP A 96 -14.45 -5.84 -3.38
C ASP A 96 -14.26 -5.50 -4.86
N GLU A 97 -15.29 -5.67 -5.68
CA GLU A 97 -15.25 -5.37 -7.12
C GLU A 97 -14.98 -3.89 -7.46
N ARG A 98 -15.21 -2.98 -6.52
CA ARG A 98 -15.18 -1.52 -6.73
C ARG A 98 -13.95 -0.87 -6.09
N LYS A 99 -13.49 -1.37 -4.95
CA LYS A 99 -12.47 -0.70 -4.14
C LYS A 99 -11.62 -1.65 -3.30
N LEU A 100 -10.47 -1.13 -2.90
CA LEU A 100 -9.63 -1.64 -1.83
C LEU A 100 -9.76 -0.71 -0.63
N VAL A 101 -9.97 -1.27 0.56
CA VAL A 101 -10.07 -0.57 1.83
C VAL A 101 -8.88 -0.93 2.69
N LEU A 102 -8.08 0.06 3.03
CA LEU A 102 -6.99 -0.10 3.97
C LEU A 102 -7.53 0.08 5.38
N MET A 103 -7.33 -0.94 6.22
CA MET A 103 -7.69 -0.87 7.63
C MET A 103 -6.47 -0.36 8.39
N PRO A 104 -6.64 0.59 9.33
CA PRO A 104 -5.55 0.89 10.25
C PRO A 104 -5.13 -0.39 10.97
N ALA A 105 -3.83 -0.55 11.20
CA ALA A 105 -3.36 -1.59 12.12
C ALA A 105 -4.15 -1.43 13.42
N ARG A 106 -4.58 -2.54 14.05
CA ARG A 106 -5.33 -2.46 15.31
C ARG A 106 -4.52 -1.58 16.26
N PRO A 107 -5.01 -0.41 16.71
CA PRO A 107 -4.37 0.22 17.85
C PRO A 107 -4.42 -0.80 18.99
N SER A 108 -3.30 -1.00 19.70
CA SER A 108 -3.26 -1.87 20.90
C SER A 108 -4.32 -1.49 21.93
N VAL A 109 -4.93 -0.31 21.79
CA VAL A 109 -6.04 0.20 22.59
C VAL A 109 -7.30 0.24 21.71
N LEU A 110 -8.29 -0.61 22.04
CA LEU A 110 -9.62 -0.52 21.46
C LEU A 110 -10.22 0.86 21.75
N PRO A 111 -10.78 1.58 20.77
CA PRO A 111 -11.56 2.77 21.06
C PRO A 111 -12.75 2.36 21.95
N ARG A 112 -12.85 3.02 23.11
CA ARG A 112 -13.97 2.84 24.05
C ARG A 112 -15.27 3.07 23.27
N ARG A 113 -16.14 2.05 23.26
CA ARG A 113 -17.51 2.19 22.76
C ARG A 113 -18.26 3.10 23.73
N GLU A 114 -18.59 4.31 23.31
CA GLU A 114 -19.65 5.10 23.94
C GLU A 114 -20.95 4.74 23.20
N GLY A 115 -21.96 4.39 23.99
CA GLY A 115 -23.24 3.82 23.55
C GLY A 115 -24.31 4.85 23.23
#